data_AF-A0A3B5L1G0-F1
#
_entry.id   AF-A0A3B5L1G0-F1
#
_cell.length_a   1.000
_cell.length_b   1.000
_cell.length_c   1.000
_cell.angle_alpha   90.00
_cell.angle_beta   90.00
_cell.angle_gamma   90.00
#
_symmetry.space_group_name_H-M   'P 1'
#
loop_
_entity.id
_entity.type
_entity.pdbx_description
1 polymer ?
#
loop_
_entity_poly.entity_id
_entity_poly.type
_entity_poly.pdbx_seq_one_letter_code
_entity_poly.pdbx_strand_id
1 'polypeptide(L)'
;MACCADHRTRAPHAAVCLLVIFIVPPVWSVHMSWENWRSALRNGGDEFEPPTSQPHIVFILVDDQGFRDVGYHGSEIKTPNLDRLAAQGVKLENYYVQPLCSPSRSQLMTGR
;
A
#
# COMPACT_ATOMS: atom_id res chain seq x y z
N MET A 1 30.11 59.46 5.10
CA MET A 1 29.89 58.09 4.60
C MET A 1 28.51 57.66 5.11
N ALA A 2 27.39 58.04 4.51
CA ALA A 2 27.04 58.18 3.08
C ALA A 2 26.87 56.84 2.35
N CYS A 3 25.60 56.44 2.24
CA CYS A 3 24.90 55.75 1.14
C CYS A 3 25.41 54.40 0.60
N CYS A 4 24.55 53.37 0.72
CA CYS A 4 23.85 52.64 -0.36
C CYS A 4 23.21 51.39 0.29
N ALA A 5 21.91 51.09 0.26
CA ALA A 5 20.85 51.40 -0.70
C ALA A 5 21.15 50.93 -2.13
N ASP A 6 20.74 49.68 -2.44
CA ASP A 6 20.33 49.32 -3.80
C ASP A 6 18.95 48.65 -3.76
N HIS A 7 18.17 48.89 -4.80
CA HIS A 7 16.72 48.74 -4.85
C HIS A 7 16.35 48.24 -6.26
N ARG A 8 16.34 46.93 -6.47
CA ARG A 8 16.03 46.32 -7.78
C ARG A 8 15.25 44.99 -7.63
N THR A 9 13.97 45.03 -7.25
CA THR A 9 12.77 45.20 -8.11
C THR A 9 12.30 43.94 -8.84
N ARG A 10 10.99 43.65 -8.70
CA ARG A 10 10.09 42.83 -9.54
C ARG A 10 10.01 41.31 -9.34
N ALA A 11 9.04 40.91 -8.52
CA ALA A 11 8.01 39.94 -8.96
C ALA A 11 7.03 40.64 -9.97
N PRO A 12 6.10 39.95 -10.68
CA PRO A 12 5.71 38.53 -10.58
C PRO A 12 5.57 37.77 -11.93
N HIS A 13 6.07 36.52 -11.99
CA HIS A 13 5.80 35.61 -13.13
C HIS A 13 5.02 34.33 -12.77
N ALA A 14 4.72 34.10 -11.48
CA ALA A 14 4.09 32.86 -11.01
C ALA A 14 2.59 32.72 -11.35
N ALA A 15 1.91 33.78 -11.79
CA ALA A 15 0.45 33.78 -11.96
C ALA A 15 -0.06 33.35 -13.35
N VAL A 16 0.82 33.18 -14.35
CA VAL A 16 0.42 32.94 -15.75
C VAL A 16 0.40 31.45 -16.11
N CYS A 17 1.02 30.58 -15.30
CA CYS A 17 1.22 29.16 -15.63
C CYS A 17 -0.01 28.25 -15.33
N LEU A 18 -1.08 28.80 -14.73
CA LEU A 18 -2.16 28.02 -14.11
C LEU A 18 -3.47 27.97 -14.91
N LEU A 19 -3.49 28.44 -16.17
CA LEU A 19 -4.73 28.64 -16.93
C LEU A 19 -4.65 28.21 -18.41
N VAL A 20 -3.85 27.20 -18.72
CA VAL A 20 -3.67 26.71 -20.10
C VAL A 20 -3.88 25.19 -20.19
N ILE A 21 -5.06 24.84 -20.71
CA ILE A 21 -5.45 23.57 -21.37
C ILE A 21 -5.87 22.40 -20.45
N PHE A 22 -7.19 22.26 -20.31
CA PHE A 22 -7.91 21.07 -19.87
C PHE A 22 -8.88 20.63 -20.99
N ILE A 23 -8.34 20.30 -22.17
CA ILE A 23 -9.03 20.12 -23.48
C ILE A 23 -8.12 19.20 -24.35
N VAL A 24 -8.44 18.03 -24.91
CA VAL A 24 -9.67 17.19 -25.06
C VAL A 24 -9.34 15.70 -24.74
N PRO A 25 -10.25 14.86 -24.19
CA PRO A 25 -10.07 13.40 -24.02
C PRO A 25 -10.61 12.60 -25.24
N PRO A 26 -10.83 11.26 -25.18
CA PRO A 26 -10.08 10.13 -24.63
C PRO A 26 -9.65 9.15 -25.77
N VAL A 27 -9.37 7.88 -25.44
CA VAL A 27 -9.16 6.75 -26.39
C VAL A 27 -7.86 6.80 -27.22
N TRP A 28 -6.78 6.27 -26.65
CA TRP A 28 -5.95 5.30 -27.37
C TRP A 28 -5.66 4.12 -26.44
N SER A 29 -5.95 2.91 -26.93
CA SER A 29 -5.74 1.68 -26.18
C SER A 29 -4.26 1.53 -25.81
N VAL A 30 -3.97 1.41 -24.52
CA VAL A 30 -2.68 0.87 -24.08
C VAL A 30 -2.68 -0.62 -24.42
N HIS A 31 -2.33 -0.95 -25.66
CA HIS A 31 -1.82 -2.27 -25.99
C HIS A 31 -0.51 -2.41 -25.22
N MET A 32 -0.62 -2.96 -24.01
CA MET A 32 0.45 -3.08 -23.04
C MET A 32 1.40 -4.21 -23.48
N SER A 33 2.12 -3.98 -24.59
CA SER A 33 3.08 -4.96 -25.09
C SER A 33 4.14 -5.20 -24.03
N TRP A 34 4.48 -6.47 -23.88
CA TRP A 34 5.58 -7.02 -23.09
C TRP A 34 6.95 -6.39 -23.44
N GLU A 35 7.13 -5.85 -24.65
CA GLU A 35 8.31 -5.06 -24.99
C GLU A 35 8.33 -3.69 -24.27
N ASN A 36 7.19 -3.00 -24.17
CA ASN A 36 7.07 -1.67 -23.56
C ASN A 36 7.30 -1.70 -22.04
N TRP A 37 6.95 -2.81 -21.37
CA TRP A 37 7.21 -2.97 -19.95
C TRP A 37 8.70 -3.19 -19.65
N ARG A 38 9.41 -3.95 -20.50
CA ARG A 38 10.87 -4.14 -20.34
C ARG A 38 11.69 -2.91 -20.70
N SER A 39 11.23 -2.06 -21.63
CA SER A 39 11.93 -0.82 -21.95
C SER A 39 11.80 0.22 -20.83
N ALA A 40 10.66 0.26 -20.13
CA ALA A 40 10.50 1.07 -18.91
C ALA A 40 11.53 0.68 -17.83
N LEU A 41 11.65 -0.61 -17.50
CA LEU A 41 12.62 -1.13 -16.51
C LEU A 41 14.09 -0.93 -16.88
N ARG A 42 14.41 -0.66 -18.16
CA ARG A 42 15.79 -0.49 -18.63
C ARG A 42 16.26 0.96 -18.74
N ASN A 43 15.33 1.92 -18.78
CA ASN A 43 15.63 3.30 -19.20
C ASN A 43 15.27 4.39 -18.18
N GLY A 44 14.60 4.09 -17.07
CA GLY A 44 14.18 5.10 -16.09
C GLY A 44 14.35 4.62 -14.66
N GLY A 45 15.19 5.32 -13.89
CA GLY A 45 15.30 5.17 -12.44
C GLY A 45 14.19 5.90 -11.69
N ASP A 46 12.94 5.72 -12.12
CA ASP A 46 11.78 6.05 -11.28
C ASP A 46 11.64 4.90 -10.27
N GLU A 47 12.39 5.01 -9.17
CA GLU A 47 12.10 4.21 -7.99
C GLU A 47 10.65 4.50 -7.59
N PHE A 48 9.83 3.44 -7.51
CA PHE A 48 8.53 3.54 -6.87
C PHE A 48 8.79 3.79 -5.39
N GLU A 49 8.92 5.06 -5.01
CA GLU A 49 8.93 5.50 -3.61
C GLU A 49 7.48 5.48 -3.12
N PRO A 50 7.03 4.43 -2.39
CA PRO A 50 5.71 4.47 -1.80
C PRO A 50 5.66 5.67 -0.85
N PRO A 51 4.53 6.41 -0.77
CA PRO A 51 4.39 7.52 0.16
C PRO A 51 4.75 7.04 1.57
N THR A 52 5.83 7.60 2.12
CA THR A 52 6.56 7.10 3.30
C THR A 52 5.74 7.03 4.60
N SER A 53 4.50 7.51 4.56
CA SER A 53 3.52 7.52 5.64
C SER A 53 2.45 6.41 5.55
N GLN A 54 2.39 5.61 4.47
CA GLN A 54 1.37 4.57 4.31
C GLN A 54 1.88 3.20 4.79
N PRO A 55 1.27 2.59 5.83
CA PRO A 55 1.68 1.27 6.29
C PRO A 55 1.23 0.18 5.29
N HIS A 56 2.13 -0.74 4.96
CA HIS A 56 1.78 -1.94 4.20
C HIS A 56 1.04 -2.94 5.09
N ILE A 57 -0.19 -3.30 4.69
CA ILE A 57 -1.02 -4.28 5.40
C ILE A 57 -0.92 -5.62 4.67
N VAL A 58 -0.36 -6.63 5.35
CA VAL A 58 -0.34 -8.02 4.87
C VAL A 58 -1.33 -8.83 5.69
N PHE A 59 -2.41 -9.30 5.05
CA PHE A 59 -3.42 -10.14 5.68
C PHE A 59 -3.16 -11.61 5.33
N ILE A 60 -2.93 -12.44 6.36
CA ILE A 60 -2.70 -13.89 6.20
C ILE A 60 -3.95 -14.62 6.67
N LEU A 61 -4.63 -15.31 5.75
CA LEU A 61 -5.77 -16.19 6.05
C LEU A 61 -5.32 -17.65 5.93
N VAL A 62 -5.65 -18.46 6.94
CA VAL A 62 -5.42 -19.91 6.94
C VAL A 62 -6.79 -20.62 6.84
N ASP A 63 -6.90 -21.61 5.96
CA ASP A 63 -8.09 -22.47 5.85
C ASP A 63 -8.04 -23.60 6.89
N ASP A 64 -9.21 -24.04 7.37
CA ASP A 64 -9.41 -25.17 8.28
C ASP A 64 -8.54 -25.18 9.56
N GLN A 65 -8.03 -24.02 10.00
CA GLN A 65 -7.22 -23.93 11.22
C GLN A 65 -8.08 -23.99 12.49
N GLY A 66 -7.90 -25.04 13.28
CA GLY A 66 -8.50 -25.22 14.59
C GLY A 66 -7.78 -24.42 15.69
N PHE A 67 -8.49 -24.19 16.80
CA PHE A 67 -7.97 -23.42 17.94
C PHE A 67 -6.68 -24.02 18.53
N ARG A 68 -6.51 -25.35 18.50
CA ARG A 68 -5.33 -26.06 19.06
C ARG A 68 -4.27 -26.43 18.02
N ASP A 69 -4.28 -25.82 16.84
CA ASP A 69 -3.29 -26.09 15.77
C ASP A 69 -2.07 -25.15 15.81
N VAL A 70 -2.02 -24.27 16.81
CA VAL A 70 -0.96 -23.28 17.03
C VAL A 70 -0.25 -23.48 18.37
N GLY A 71 1.07 -23.39 18.38
CA GLY A 71 1.94 -23.62 19.54
C GLY A 71 1.57 -22.74 20.73
N TYR A 72 1.24 -21.47 20.50
CA TYR A 72 0.79 -20.54 21.55
C TYR A 72 -0.56 -20.89 22.22
N HIS A 73 -1.33 -21.84 21.67
CA HIS A 73 -2.51 -22.45 22.32
C HIS A 73 -2.24 -23.88 22.86
N GLY A 74 -0.99 -24.28 22.99
CA GLY A 74 -0.61 -25.61 23.48
C GLY A 74 -0.92 -26.73 22.47
N SER A 75 -0.60 -26.48 21.20
CA SER A 75 -0.56 -27.53 20.17
C SER A 75 0.65 -28.45 20.34
N GLU A 76 0.53 -29.67 19.83
CA GLU A 76 1.68 -30.55 19.58
C GLU A 76 2.50 -30.11 18.35
N ILE A 77 1.88 -29.33 17.45
CA ILE A 77 2.52 -28.78 16.25
C ILE A 77 3.36 -27.56 16.64
N LYS A 78 4.66 -27.60 16.30
CA LYS A 78 5.59 -26.50 16.58
C LYS A 78 5.45 -25.42 15.51
N THR A 79 4.96 -24.24 15.89
CA THR A 79 4.71 -23.11 14.98
C THR A 79 5.56 -21.88 15.31
N PRO A 80 6.91 -21.97 15.36
CA PRO A 80 7.78 -20.95 15.96
C PRO A 80 7.65 -19.55 15.34
N ASN A 81 7.28 -19.46 14.06
CA ASN A 81 7.01 -18.18 13.40
C ASN A 81 5.70 -17.53 13.87
N LEU A 82 4.62 -18.32 14.04
CA LEU A 82 3.35 -17.83 14.58
C LEU A 82 3.50 -17.49 16.07
N ASP A 83 4.21 -18.32 16.82
CA ASP A 83 4.44 -18.10 18.26
C ASP A 83 5.25 -16.82 18.48
N ARG A 84 6.24 -16.53 17.63
CA ARG A 84 6.98 -15.26 17.66
C ARG A 84 6.10 -14.06 17.29
N LEU A 85 5.24 -14.17 16.27
CA LEU A 85 4.30 -13.10 15.90
C LEU A 85 3.30 -12.84 17.04
N ALA A 86 2.78 -13.88 17.66
CA ALA A 86 1.85 -13.82 18.78
C ALA A 86 2.48 -13.23 20.05
N ALA A 87 3.80 -13.41 20.25
CA ALA A 87 4.55 -12.79 21.35
C ALA A 87 4.97 -11.33 21.08
N GLN A 88 5.08 -10.92 19.81
CA GLN A 88 5.46 -9.56 19.39
C GLN A 88 4.26 -8.64 19.11
N GLY A 89 3.07 -9.20 18.90
CA GLY A 89 1.85 -8.49 18.53
C GLY A 89 0.73 -8.56 19.57
N VAL A 90 -0.50 -8.33 19.11
CA VAL A 90 -1.73 -8.45 19.92
C VAL A 90 -2.46 -9.73 19.54
N LYS A 91 -2.84 -10.52 20.53
CA LYS A 91 -3.63 -11.75 20.35
C LYS A 91 -5.12 -11.45 20.59
N LEU A 92 -5.98 -12.01 19.76
CA LEU A 92 -7.42 -12.04 19.98
C LEU A 92 -7.79 -13.43 20.51
N GLU A 93 -8.15 -13.52 21.79
CA GLU A 93 -8.47 -14.81 22.44
C GLU A 93 -9.93 -15.25 22.21
N ASN A 94 -10.80 -14.31 21.83
CA ASN A 94 -12.23 -14.54 21.59
C ASN A 94 -12.59 -14.04 20.19
N TYR A 95 -12.57 -14.94 19.21
CA TYR A 95 -12.99 -14.69 17.83
C TYR A 95 -13.92 -15.81 17.37
N TYR A 96 -14.85 -15.48 16.48
CA TYR A 96 -15.87 -16.41 15.98
C TYR A 96 -15.85 -16.41 14.46
N VAL A 97 -16.04 -17.60 13.88
CA VAL A 97 -16.11 -17.85 12.44
C VAL A 97 -17.34 -18.69 12.12
N GLN A 98 -17.78 -18.69 10.87
CA GLN A 98 -18.81 -19.62 10.41
C GLN A 98 -18.22 -21.04 10.33
N PRO A 99 -19.03 -22.10 10.55
CA PRO A 99 -18.56 -23.49 10.51
C PRO A 99 -18.21 -24.01 9.10
N LEU A 100 -18.05 -23.10 8.12
CA LEU A 100 -17.71 -23.39 6.73
C LEU A 100 -16.82 -22.25 6.19
N CYS A 101 -15.83 -22.61 5.36
CA CYS A 101 -14.83 -21.66 4.86
C CYS A 101 -15.41 -20.60 3.92
N SER A 102 -16.34 -21.00 3.05
CA SER A 102 -16.98 -20.10 2.07
C SER A 102 -17.74 -18.92 2.70
N PRO A 103 -18.68 -19.12 3.65
CA PRO A 103 -19.33 -18.00 4.32
C PRO A 103 -18.33 -17.20 5.17
N SER A 104 -17.42 -17.82 5.93
CA SER A 104 -16.38 -17.08 6.69
C SER A 104 -15.56 -16.14 5.81
N ARG A 105 -15.15 -16.59 4.62
CA ARG A 105 -14.42 -15.77 3.64
C ARG A 105 -15.28 -14.67 3.03
N SER A 106 -16.56 -14.95 2.76
CA SER A 106 -17.54 -13.95 2.32
C SER A 106 -17.71 -12.84 3.36
N GLN A 107 -17.84 -13.19 4.65
CA GLN A 107 -17.97 -12.20 5.73
C GLN A 107 -16.70 -11.35 5.86
N LEU A 108 -15.51 -11.96 5.77
CA LEU A 108 -14.23 -11.25 5.78
C LEU A 108 -14.11 -10.24 4.61
N MET A 109 -14.48 -10.63 3.39
CA MET A 109 -14.32 -9.76 2.22
C MET A 109 -15.43 -8.71 2.07
N THR A 110 -16.61 -8.92 2.66
CA THR A 110 -17.76 -8.01 2.49
C THR A 110 -18.21 -7.30 3.78
N GLY A 111 -17.66 -7.68 4.94
CA GLY A 111 -17.97 -7.06 6.24
C GLY A 111 -19.35 -7.40 6.81
N ARG A 112 -20.00 -8.48 6.34
CA ARG A 112 -21.37 -8.88 6.69
C ARG A 112 -21.56 -10.40 6.60
#